data_AF-N6UTI5-F1
#
_entry.id   AF-N6UTI5-F1
#
_cell.length_a   1.000
_cell.length_b   1.000
_cell.length_c   1.000
_cell.angle_alpha   90.00
_cell.angle_beta   90.00
_cell.angle_gamma   90.00
#
_symmetry.space_group_name_H-M   'P 1'
#
loop_
_entity.id
_entity.type
_entity.pdbx_description
1 polymer ?
#
loop_
_entity_poly.entity_id
_entity_poly.type
_entity_poly.pdbx_seq_one_letter_code
_entity_poly.pdbx_strand_id
1 'polypeptide(L)'
;KIAENAKSSMGGEFEDYDLEAVVKFAEEISHLYEKRKDLYEYLEKLMKEEAPNLTKLAGVSLGAKLICLAGGLEKLAKLPASTIQVLGAEKALFAHLRLKVDPPKHGVIYNHPLIKNAPKWQRGKIARALACKLAIAARADYLGDDIADELYEKLMKRVEEIRKKYPKPPKKKKVKKKFKKKKEKRFKKKREKK
;
A
#
# COMPACT_ATOMS: atom_id res chain seq x y z
N LYS A 1 22.90 10.33 -27.46
CA LYS A 1 23.02 10.24 -25.98
C LYS A 1 23.81 9.02 -25.49
N ILE A 2 23.27 7.79 -25.44
CA ILE A 2 24.06 6.64 -24.92
C ILE A 2 25.29 6.34 -25.80
N ALA A 3 25.12 6.29 -27.12
CA ALA A 3 26.23 6.04 -28.06
C ALA A 3 27.29 7.16 -28.11
N GLU A 4 26.90 8.41 -27.86
CA GLU A 4 27.86 9.53 -27.77
C GLU A 4 28.65 9.48 -26.46
N ASN A 5 27.97 9.19 -25.34
CA ASN A 5 28.63 9.04 -24.05
C ASN A 5 29.56 7.82 -23.99
N ALA A 6 29.28 6.77 -24.76
CA ALA A 6 30.15 5.61 -24.88
C ALA A 6 31.52 5.98 -25.52
N LYS A 7 31.53 6.89 -26.50
CA LYS A 7 32.76 7.33 -27.18
C LYS A 7 33.67 8.21 -26.32
N SER A 8 33.12 8.93 -25.35
CA SER A 8 33.87 9.79 -24.41
C SER A 8 33.98 9.18 -23.01
N SER A 9 33.72 7.88 -22.88
CA SER A 9 33.71 7.18 -21.59
C SER A 9 35.12 6.99 -21.06
N MET A 10 35.29 7.16 -19.74
CA MET A 10 36.54 6.88 -19.01
C MET A 10 36.59 5.44 -18.46
N GLY A 11 35.71 4.55 -18.95
CA GLY A 11 35.67 3.15 -18.52
C GLY A 11 36.91 2.36 -18.97
N GLY A 12 37.28 1.33 -18.20
CA GLY A 12 38.33 0.39 -18.59
C GLY A 12 37.84 -0.61 -19.64
N GLU A 13 38.78 -1.18 -20.39
CA GLU A 13 38.50 -2.27 -21.33
C GLU A 13 38.17 -3.55 -20.57
N PHE A 14 37.22 -4.33 -21.09
CA PHE A 14 36.89 -5.65 -20.57
C PHE A 14 37.69 -6.70 -21.32
N GLU A 15 38.19 -7.71 -20.60
CA GLU A 15 38.64 -8.95 -21.23
C GLU A 15 37.43 -9.75 -21.72
N ASP A 16 37.59 -10.55 -22.78
CA ASP A 16 36.49 -11.31 -23.39
C ASP A 16 35.81 -12.25 -22.37
N TYR A 17 36.58 -12.82 -21.45
CA TYR A 17 36.07 -13.68 -20.37
C TYR A 17 35.14 -12.90 -19.41
N ASP A 18 35.52 -11.68 -19.03
CA ASP A 18 34.71 -10.84 -18.14
C ASP A 18 33.44 -10.33 -18.85
N LEU A 19 33.58 -9.98 -20.13
CA LEU A 19 32.45 -9.57 -20.96
C LEU A 19 31.41 -10.70 -21.07
N GLU A 20 31.86 -11.93 -21.30
CA GLU A 20 30.99 -13.11 -21.38
C GLU A 20 30.22 -13.33 -20.06
N ALA A 21 30.88 -13.17 -18.91
CA ALA A 21 30.24 -13.30 -17.60
C ALA A 21 29.16 -12.21 -17.38
N VAL A 22 29.45 -10.96 -17.74
CA VAL A 22 28.50 -9.84 -17.62
C VAL A 22 27.29 -10.03 -18.53
N VAL A 23 27.51 -10.47 -19.77
CA VAL A 23 26.42 -10.72 -20.72
C VAL A 23 25.52 -11.86 -20.22
N LYS A 24 26.09 -12.98 -19.78
CA LYS A 24 25.32 -14.10 -19.21
C LYS A 24 24.47 -13.66 -18.02
N PHE A 25 25.02 -12.83 -17.13
CA PHE A 25 24.27 -12.30 -16.00
C PHE A 25 23.12 -11.36 -16.44
N ALA A 26 23.34 -10.54 -17.46
CA ALA A 26 22.30 -9.69 -18.04
C ALA A 26 21.18 -10.52 -18.70
N GLU A 27 21.52 -11.62 -19.36
CA GLU A 27 20.56 -12.58 -19.94
C GLU A 27 19.73 -13.25 -18.85
N GLU A 28 20.33 -13.71 -17.75
CA GLU A 28 19.60 -14.27 -16.61
C GLU A 28 18.61 -13.26 -16.02
N ILE A 29 19.02 -12.00 -15.87
CA ILE A 29 18.13 -10.92 -15.43
C ILE A 29 16.98 -10.73 -16.42
N SER A 30 17.25 -10.75 -17.73
CA SER A 30 16.21 -10.65 -18.77
C SER A 30 15.19 -11.78 -18.65
N HIS A 31 15.65 -13.02 -18.48
CA HIS A 31 14.78 -14.17 -18.26
C HIS A 31 13.95 -14.06 -16.98
N LEU A 32 14.47 -13.46 -15.90
CA LEU A 32 13.67 -13.19 -14.70
C LEU A 32 12.54 -12.18 -14.97
N TYR A 33 12.76 -11.18 -15.84
CA TYR A 33 11.71 -10.25 -16.25
C TYR A 33 10.62 -10.92 -17.09
N GLU A 34 11.00 -11.81 -18.01
CA GLU A 34 10.07 -12.63 -18.81
C GLU A 34 9.24 -13.53 -17.91
N LYS A 35 9.87 -14.33 -17.05
CA LYS A 35 9.17 -15.20 -16.09
C LYS A 35 8.22 -14.42 -15.18
N ARG A 36 8.60 -13.21 -14.75
CA ARG A 36 7.71 -12.36 -13.95
C ARG A 36 6.47 -11.95 -14.74
N LYS A 37 6.61 -11.69 -16.04
CA LYS A 37 5.48 -11.35 -16.91
C LYS A 37 4.54 -12.55 -17.06
N ASP A 38 5.08 -13.74 -17.34
CA ASP A 38 4.29 -14.96 -17.49
C ASP A 38 3.48 -15.29 -16.22
N LEU A 39 4.13 -15.17 -15.04
CA LEU A 39 3.46 -15.36 -13.76
C LEU A 39 2.38 -14.32 -13.49
N TYR A 40 2.58 -13.07 -13.94
CA TYR A 40 1.57 -12.03 -13.81
C TYR A 40 0.35 -12.33 -14.69
N GLU A 41 0.56 -12.75 -15.94
CA GLU A 41 -0.52 -13.14 -16.86
C GLU A 41 -1.29 -14.35 -16.34
N TYR A 42 -0.59 -15.34 -15.78
CA TYR A 42 -1.21 -16.47 -15.11
C TYR A 42 -2.07 -16.03 -13.91
N LEU A 43 -1.52 -15.17 -13.04
CA LEU A 43 -2.24 -14.62 -11.90
C LEU A 43 -3.46 -13.79 -12.33
N GLU A 44 -3.35 -13.03 -13.43
CA GLU A 44 -4.45 -12.25 -13.96
C GLU A 44 -5.61 -13.13 -14.41
N LYS A 45 -5.35 -14.26 -15.08
CA LYS A 45 -6.37 -15.23 -15.47
C LYS A 45 -7.11 -15.78 -14.24
N LEU A 46 -6.35 -16.30 -13.26
CA LEU A 46 -6.93 -16.84 -12.03
C LEU A 46 -7.74 -15.81 -11.25
N MET A 47 -7.22 -14.58 -11.12
CA MET A 47 -7.92 -13.53 -10.39
C MET A 47 -9.21 -13.06 -11.08
N LYS A 48 -9.27 -13.11 -12.42
CA LYS A 48 -10.51 -12.81 -13.17
C LYS A 48 -11.55 -13.91 -13.03
N GLU A 49 -11.11 -15.16 -12.91
CA GLU A 49 -11.98 -16.32 -12.72
C GLU A 49 -12.52 -16.39 -11.28
N GLU A 50 -11.64 -16.29 -10.28
CA GLU A 50 -11.98 -16.51 -8.87
C GLU A 50 -12.44 -15.25 -8.14
N ALA A 51 -11.98 -14.07 -8.55
CA ALA A 51 -12.25 -12.82 -7.83
C ALA A 51 -12.38 -11.60 -8.78
N PRO A 52 -13.35 -11.63 -9.72
CA PRO A 52 -13.55 -10.57 -10.71
C PRO A 52 -13.84 -9.20 -10.08
N ASN A 53 -14.63 -9.13 -9.00
CA ASN A 53 -14.98 -7.88 -8.34
C ASN A 53 -13.74 -7.25 -7.68
N LEU A 54 -12.98 -8.02 -6.89
CA LEU A 54 -11.73 -7.55 -6.28
C LEU A 54 -10.72 -7.10 -7.35
N THR A 55 -10.62 -7.83 -8.46
CA THR A 55 -9.74 -7.49 -9.57
C THR A 55 -10.10 -6.14 -10.18
N LYS A 56 -11.38 -5.87 -10.40
CA LYS A 56 -11.85 -4.57 -10.92
C LYS A 56 -11.57 -3.42 -9.95
N LEU A 57 -11.77 -3.62 -8.65
CA LEU A 57 -11.62 -2.57 -7.65
C LEU A 57 -10.17 -2.30 -7.22
N ALA A 58 -9.35 -3.34 -7.05
CA ALA A 58 -8.01 -3.24 -6.49
C ALA A 58 -6.89 -3.43 -7.53
N GLY A 59 -7.21 -4.08 -8.66
CA GLY A 59 -6.23 -4.65 -9.58
C GLY A 59 -5.73 -6.02 -9.12
N VAL A 60 -5.18 -6.79 -10.06
CA VAL A 60 -4.71 -8.18 -9.88
C VAL A 60 -3.73 -8.31 -8.70
N SER A 61 -2.65 -7.52 -8.70
CA SER A 61 -1.57 -7.66 -7.70
C SER A 61 -2.02 -7.33 -6.27
N LEU A 62 -2.86 -6.31 -6.10
CA LEU A 62 -3.35 -5.94 -4.77
C LEU A 62 -4.46 -6.90 -4.30
N GLY A 63 -5.37 -7.31 -5.19
CA GLY A 63 -6.41 -8.29 -4.90
C GLY A 63 -5.83 -9.63 -4.44
N ALA A 64 -4.90 -10.19 -5.21
CA ALA A 64 -4.19 -11.42 -4.86
C ALA A 64 -3.46 -11.31 -3.51
N LYS A 65 -2.83 -10.15 -3.25
CA LYS A 65 -2.14 -9.89 -1.97
C LYS A 65 -3.09 -9.85 -0.79
N LEU A 66 -4.30 -9.30 -0.95
CA LEU A 66 -5.33 -9.28 0.09
C LEU A 66 -5.82 -10.70 0.41
N ILE A 67 -6.07 -11.51 -0.61
CA ILE A 67 -6.48 -12.91 -0.47
C ILE A 67 -5.38 -13.71 0.26
N CYS A 68 -4.13 -13.55 -0.16
CA CYS A 68 -2.97 -14.20 0.45
C CYS A 68 -2.83 -13.85 1.93
N LEU A 69 -2.88 -12.56 2.28
CA LEU A 69 -2.74 -12.11 3.67
C LEU A 69 -3.92 -12.53 4.56
N ALA A 70 -5.13 -12.63 4.01
CA ALA A 70 -6.28 -13.16 4.74
C ALA A 70 -6.23 -14.69 4.91
N GLY A 71 -5.41 -15.39 4.11
CA GLY A 71 -5.31 -16.85 4.08
C GLY A 71 -6.44 -17.53 3.31
N GLY A 72 -6.98 -16.87 2.27
CA GLY A 72 -8.02 -17.39 1.37
C GLY A 72 -9.16 -16.39 1.13
N LEU A 73 -9.90 -16.57 0.03
CA LEU A 73 -11.03 -15.70 -0.35
C LEU A 73 -12.17 -15.78 0.66
N GLU A 74 -12.51 -16.98 1.14
CA GLU A 74 -13.52 -17.19 2.17
C GLU A 74 -13.22 -16.41 3.45
N LYS A 75 -11.97 -16.49 3.93
CA LYS A 75 -11.54 -15.76 5.13
C LYS A 75 -11.61 -14.26 4.87
N LEU A 76 -11.17 -13.80 3.71
CA LEU A 76 -11.24 -12.39 3.33
C LEU A 76 -12.69 -11.87 3.33
N ALA A 77 -13.65 -12.64 2.80
CA ALA A 77 -15.07 -12.30 2.76
C ALA A 77 -15.68 -12.12 4.18
N LYS A 78 -15.21 -12.92 5.14
CA LYS A 78 -15.61 -12.86 6.56
C LYS A 78 -15.01 -11.67 7.31
N LEU A 79 -13.91 -11.08 6.82
CA LEU A 79 -13.28 -9.95 7.51
C LEU A 79 -14.14 -8.68 7.43
N PRO A 80 -14.16 -7.85 8.50
CA PRO A 80 -14.78 -6.54 8.45
C PRO A 80 -13.90 -5.55 7.68
N ALA A 81 -14.52 -4.52 7.11
CA ALA A 81 -13.82 -3.47 6.35
C ALA A 81 -12.70 -2.78 7.15
N SER A 82 -12.84 -2.63 8.46
CA SER A 82 -11.79 -2.06 9.32
C SER A 82 -10.53 -2.91 9.39
N THR A 83 -10.66 -4.24 9.33
CA THR A 83 -9.52 -5.17 9.29
C THR A 83 -8.88 -5.13 7.91
N ILE A 84 -9.68 -5.18 6.84
CA ILE A 84 -9.17 -5.03 5.45
C ILE A 84 -8.43 -3.71 5.27
N GLN A 85 -8.88 -2.63 5.92
CA GLN A 85 -8.21 -1.33 5.87
C GLN A 85 -6.75 -1.40 6.36
N VAL A 86 -6.46 -2.22 7.38
CA VAL A 86 -5.15 -2.28 8.05
C VAL A 86 -4.40 -3.60 7.85
N LEU A 87 -4.91 -4.46 6.96
CA LEU A 87 -4.30 -5.75 6.59
C LEU A 87 -2.87 -5.53 6.05
N GLY A 88 -1.89 -6.25 6.60
CA GLY A 88 -0.45 -6.07 6.38
C GLY A 88 0.21 -4.98 7.23
N ALA A 89 -0.52 -4.30 8.12
CA ALA A 89 0.02 -3.37 9.11
C ALA A 89 -0.19 -3.85 10.56
N GLU A 90 -0.32 -5.16 10.75
CA GLU A 90 -0.61 -5.82 12.04
C GLU A 90 0.43 -5.44 13.09
N LYS A 91 1.73 -5.46 12.74
CA LYS A 91 2.81 -5.08 13.67
C LYS A 91 2.63 -3.66 14.20
N ALA A 92 2.25 -2.72 13.35
CA ALA A 92 2.01 -1.33 13.74
C ALA A 92 0.70 -1.19 14.54
N LEU A 93 -0.33 -1.96 14.18
CA LEU A 93 -1.59 -2.01 14.90
C LEU A 93 -1.41 -2.57 16.32
N PHE A 94 -0.69 -3.68 16.47
CA PHE A 94 -0.37 -4.26 17.78
C PHE A 94 0.55 -3.36 18.61
N ALA A 95 1.50 -2.67 17.96
CA ALA A 95 2.30 -1.65 18.63
C ALA A 95 1.42 -0.49 19.15
N HIS A 96 0.42 -0.04 18.39
CA HIS A 96 -0.56 0.93 18.84
C HIS A 96 -1.32 0.47 20.09
N LEU A 97 -1.84 -0.76 20.08
CA LEU A 97 -2.60 -1.31 21.20
C LEU A 97 -1.73 -1.46 22.46
N ARG A 98 -0.46 -1.87 22.32
CA ARG A 98 0.46 -2.08 23.45
C ARG A 98 1.07 -0.78 23.98
N LEU A 99 1.52 0.11 23.09
CA LEU A 99 2.32 1.28 23.42
C LEU A 99 1.50 2.59 23.44
N LYS A 100 0.21 2.54 23.11
CA LYS A 100 -0.68 3.71 23.00
C LYS A 100 -0.13 4.81 22.09
N VAL A 101 0.58 4.41 21.02
CA VAL A 101 1.06 5.32 19.95
C VAL A 101 -0.08 5.65 18.98
N ASP A 102 0.15 6.33 17.86
CA ASP A 102 -0.92 6.55 16.87
C ASP A 102 -1.20 5.27 16.05
N PRO A 103 -2.47 4.93 15.74
CA PRO A 103 -2.80 3.73 14.97
C PRO A 103 -2.41 3.88 13.48
N PRO A 104 -2.10 2.77 12.79
CA PRO A 104 -1.90 2.79 11.34
C PRO A 104 -3.21 3.16 10.63
N LYS A 105 -3.11 3.99 9.58
CA LYS A 105 -4.28 4.46 8.82
C LYS A 105 -4.69 3.52 7.69
N HIS A 106 -3.75 2.73 7.21
CA HIS A 106 -3.91 1.82 6.07
C HIS A 106 -2.80 0.77 6.12
N GLY A 107 -3.11 -0.43 5.64
CA GLY A 107 -2.16 -1.51 5.41
C GLY A 107 -1.73 -1.58 3.95
N VAL A 108 -1.74 -2.77 3.35
CA VAL A 108 -1.31 -3.00 1.95
C VAL A 108 -2.12 -2.22 0.93
N ILE A 109 -3.36 -1.88 1.25
CA ILE A 109 -4.24 -1.06 0.39
C ILE A 109 -3.66 0.32 0.08
N TYR A 110 -2.65 0.79 0.84
CA TYR A 110 -1.92 2.03 0.54
C TYR A 110 -1.36 2.07 -0.89
N ASN A 111 -0.99 0.91 -1.45
CA ASN A 111 -0.42 0.81 -2.78
C ASN A 111 -1.44 1.11 -3.90
N HIS A 112 -2.73 1.16 -3.57
CA HIS A 112 -3.76 1.51 -4.54
C HIS A 112 -3.56 2.94 -5.08
N PRO A 113 -3.65 3.17 -6.40
CA PRO A 113 -3.39 4.49 -7.00
C PRO A 113 -4.21 5.63 -6.40
N LEU A 114 -5.48 5.38 -6.07
CA LEU A 114 -6.37 6.39 -5.45
C LEU A 114 -5.86 6.89 -4.09
N ILE A 115 -5.12 6.06 -3.34
CA ILE A 115 -4.60 6.41 -2.02
C ILE A 115 -3.19 6.98 -2.14
N LYS A 116 -2.31 6.32 -2.90
CA LYS A 116 -0.92 6.75 -3.08
C LYS A 116 -0.83 8.18 -3.64
N ASN A 117 -1.66 8.49 -4.62
CA ASN A 117 -1.69 9.79 -5.30
C ASN A 117 -2.48 10.85 -4.52
N ALA A 118 -3.25 10.47 -3.48
CA ALA A 118 -4.04 11.43 -2.72
C ALA A 118 -3.20 12.23 -1.70
N PRO A 119 -3.62 13.48 -1.37
CA PRO A 119 -3.02 14.26 -0.31
C PRO A 119 -3.08 13.56 1.05
N LYS A 120 -2.02 13.70 1.87
CA LYS A 120 -1.84 12.97 3.15
C LYS A 120 -3.04 13.05 4.10
N TRP A 121 -3.79 14.14 4.11
CA TRP A 121 -4.97 14.35 4.97
C TRP A 121 -6.25 13.68 4.44
N GLN A 122 -6.28 13.30 3.16
CA GLN A 122 -7.40 12.58 2.54
C GLN A 122 -7.16 11.07 2.50
N ARG A 123 -5.91 10.61 2.47
CA ARG A 123 -5.53 9.19 2.36
C ARG A 123 -6.31 8.26 3.28
N GLY A 124 -6.43 8.59 4.56
CA GLY A 124 -7.16 7.74 5.52
C GLY A 124 -8.67 7.65 5.24
N LYS A 125 -9.27 8.70 4.68
CA LYS A 125 -10.70 8.69 4.31
C LYS A 125 -10.94 7.86 3.04
N ILE A 126 -10.05 8.01 2.06
CA ILE A 126 -10.08 7.23 0.82
C ILE A 126 -9.78 5.76 1.12
N ALA A 127 -8.81 5.46 1.98
CA ALA A 127 -8.50 4.10 2.42
C ALA A 127 -9.70 3.42 3.07
N ARG A 128 -10.44 4.12 3.93
CA ARG A 128 -11.66 3.59 4.51
C ARG A 128 -12.75 3.33 3.46
N ALA A 129 -12.97 4.28 2.56
CA ALA A 129 -13.96 4.11 1.49
C ALA A 129 -13.62 2.92 0.59
N LEU A 130 -12.35 2.76 0.22
CA LEU A 130 -11.85 1.62 -0.54
C LEU A 130 -12.05 0.32 0.22
N ALA A 131 -11.61 0.24 1.48
CA ALA A 131 -11.73 -0.98 2.29
C ALA A 131 -13.19 -1.43 2.48
N CYS A 132 -14.13 -0.49 2.61
CA CYS A 132 -15.56 -0.80 2.66
C CYS A 132 -16.04 -1.44 1.35
N LYS A 133 -15.59 -0.95 0.20
CA LYS A 133 -15.97 -1.51 -1.10
C LYS A 133 -15.27 -2.83 -1.39
N LEU A 134 -14.02 -2.99 -0.97
CA LEU A 134 -13.30 -4.27 -1.05
C LEU A 134 -13.92 -5.35 -0.18
N ALA A 135 -14.43 -5.01 1.01
CA ALA A 135 -15.17 -5.96 1.85
C ALA A 135 -16.42 -6.49 1.14
N ILE A 136 -17.16 -5.63 0.45
CA ILE A 136 -18.36 -6.03 -0.29
C ILE A 136 -17.96 -6.85 -1.52
N ALA A 137 -16.94 -6.40 -2.27
CA ALA A 137 -16.41 -7.12 -3.43
C ALA A 137 -15.95 -8.54 -3.07
N ALA A 138 -15.18 -8.70 -1.98
CA ALA A 138 -14.72 -10.02 -1.53
C ALA A 138 -15.86 -10.97 -1.17
N ARG A 139 -16.97 -10.44 -0.63
CA ARG A 139 -18.17 -11.24 -0.33
C ARG A 139 -18.93 -11.62 -1.59
N ALA A 140 -19.05 -10.70 -2.54
CA ALA A 140 -19.67 -10.97 -3.83
C ALA A 140 -18.87 -12.01 -4.62
N ASP A 141 -17.54 -11.88 -4.67
CA ASP A 141 -16.64 -12.87 -5.29
C ASP A 141 -16.81 -14.26 -4.66
N TYR A 142 -16.92 -14.34 -3.33
CA TYR A 142 -17.15 -15.62 -2.64
C TYR A 142 -18.53 -16.23 -2.91
N LEU A 143 -19.55 -15.40 -3.17
CA LEU A 143 -20.92 -15.84 -3.46
C LEU A 143 -21.18 -16.07 -4.95
N GLY A 144 -20.31 -15.57 -5.83
CA GLY A 144 -20.47 -15.65 -7.29
C GLY A 144 -21.28 -14.50 -7.91
N ASP A 145 -21.50 -13.40 -7.19
CA ASP A 145 -22.25 -12.23 -7.70
C ASP A 145 -21.32 -11.26 -8.43
N ASP A 146 -21.71 -10.79 -9.63
CA ASP A 146 -21.00 -9.72 -10.34
C ASP A 146 -21.65 -8.36 -10.06
N ILE A 147 -20.98 -7.56 -9.23
CA ILE A 147 -21.39 -6.19 -8.85
C ILE A 147 -20.24 -5.19 -9.01
N ALA A 148 -19.24 -5.55 -9.82
CA ALA A 148 -17.96 -4.88 -9.85
C ALA A 148 -18.08 -3.41 -10.30
N ASP A 149 -18.86 -3.17 -11.35
CA ASP A 149 -19.06 -1.83 -11.93
C ASP A 149 -19.82 -0.90 -10.98
N GLU A 150 -20.90 -1.39 -10.36
CA GLU A 150 -21.69 -0.61 -9.40
C GLU A 150 -20.84 -0.20 -8.18
N LEU A 151 -20.01 -1.12 -7.68
CA LEU A 151 -19.08 -0.84 -6.59
C LEU A 151 -18.01 0.17 -6.99
N TYR A 152 -17.47 0.06 -8.21
CA TYR A 152 -16.46 0.98 -8.73
C TYR A 152 -17.01 2.40 -8.87
N GLU A 153 -18.20 2.56 -9.43
CA GLU A 153 -18.86 3.86 -9.53
C GLU A 153 -19.10 4.49 -8.15
N LYS A 154 -19.65 3.71 -7.21
CA LYS A 154 -19.90 4.18 -5.84
C LYS A 154 -18.59 4.58 -5.14
N LEU A 155 -17.49 3.86 -5.39
CA LEU A 155 -16.17 4.21 -4.88
C LEU A 155 -15.69 5.55 -5.45
N MET A 156 -15.77 5.73 -6.77
CA MET A 156 -15.30 6.95 -7.44
C MET A 156 -16.10 8.18 -7.01
N LYS A 157 -17.44 8.07 -6.95
CA LYS A 157 -18.33 9.11 -6.40
C LYS A 157 -17.89 9.51 -4.99
N ARG A 158 -17.65 8.53 -4.11
CA ARG A 158 -17.20 8.77 -2.73
C ARG A 158 -15.83 9.43 -2.64
N VAL A 159 -14.89 9.05 -3.50
CA VAL A 159 -13.56 9.67 -3.56
C VAL A 159 -13.65 11.12 -4.00
N GLU A 160 -14.49 11.42 -4.97
CA GLU A 160 -14.72 12.79 -5.44
C GLU A 160 -15.34 13.67 -4.34
N GLU A 161 -16.34 13.17 -3.62
CA GLU A 161 -16.92 13.85 -2.46
C GLU A 161 -15.86 14.17 -1.40
N ILE A 162 -14.95 13.23 -1.11
CA ILE A 162 -13.86 13.44 -0.15
C ILE A 162 -12.91 14.54 -0.65
N ARG A 163 -12.60 14.58 -1.95
CA ARG A 163 -11.76 15.61 -2.54
C ARG A 163 -12.40 16.99 -2.43
N LYS A 164 -13.69 17.11 -2.78
CA LYS A 164 -14.47 18.36 -2.71
C LYS A 164 -14.66 18.85 -1.28
N LYS A 165 -14.93 17.95 -0.32
CA LYS A 165 -15.20 18.30 1.09
C LYS A 165 -13.93 18.66 1.87
N TYR A 166 -12.77 18.13 1.50
CA TYR A 166 -11.51 18.33 2.23
C TYR A 166 -10.37 18.85 1.35
N PRO A 167 -10.54 20.01 0.68
CA PRO A 167 -9.53 20.54 -0.23
C PRO A 167 -8.27 20.99 0.51
N LYS A 168 -8.42 21.52 1.73
CA LYS A 168 -7.33 22.06 2.54
C LYS A 168 -6.91 21.09 3.66
N PRO A 169 -5.64 21.07 4.05
CA PRO A 169 -5.19 20.27 5.19
C PRO A 169 -5.88 20.75 6.49
N PRO A 170 -6.21 19.82 7.41
CA PRO A 170 -6.77 20.20 8.69
C PRO A 170 -5.77 21.06 9.47
N LYS A 171 -6.24 22.15 10.08
CA LYS A 171 -5.42 23.00 10.95
C LYS A 171 -4.85 22.13 12.07
N LYS A 172 -3.51 21.98 12.13
CA LYS A 172 -2.84 21.22 13.21
C LYS A 172 -3.24 21.85 14.54
N LYS A 173 -3.97 21.12 15.39
CA LYS A 173 -4.15 21.52 16.79
C LYS A 173 -2.74 21.58 17.41
N LYS A 174 -2.30 22.77 17.86
CA LYS A 174 -1.05 22.92 18.61
C LYS A 174 -1.15 22.01 19.84
N VAL A 175 -0.47 20.87 19.82
CA VAL A 175 -0.38 19.99 20.99
C VAL A 175 0.33 20.82 22.06
N LYS A 176 -0.40 21.30 23.08
CA LYS A 176 0.18 21.98 24.24
C LYS A 176 1.22 21.02 24.82
N LYS A 177 2.51 21.34 24.68
CA LYS A 177 3.66 20.55 25.19
C LYS A 177 3.59 20.45 26.73
N LYS A 178 2.71 19.60 27.27
CA LYS A 178 2.68 19.26 28.71
C LYS A 178 3.97 18.56 29.16
N PHE A 179 4.74 18.00 28.22
CA PHE A 179 6.02 17.32 28.49
C PHE A 179 7.19 18.24 28.83
N LYS A 180 7.24 19.50 28.35
CA LYS A 180 8.36 20.42 28.69
C LYS A 180 8.30 20.90 30.14
N LYS A 181 7.12 21.24 30.66
CA LYS A 181 6.95 21.72 32.05
C LYS A 181 7.34 20.69 33.11
N LYS A 182 7.19 19.38 32.85
CA LYS A 182 7.56 18.32 33.83
C LYS A 182 9.08 18.13 33.93
N LYS A 183 9.83 18.28 32.83
CA LYS A 183 11.30 18.24 32.84
C LYS A 183 11.88 19.49 33.53
N GLU A 184 11.39 20.69 33.22
CA GLU A 184 11.82 21.93 33.90
C GLU A 184 11.53 21.91 35.40
N LYS A 185 10.34 21.46 35.83
CA LYS A 185 10.02 21.34 37.26
C LYS A 185 10.92 20.31 37.96
N ARG A 186 11.23 19.18 37.33
CA ARG A 186 12.18 18.19 37.89
C ARG A 186 13.61 18.74 37.96
N PHE A 187 14.04 19.55 37.00
CA PHE A 187 15.37 20.15 36.99
C PHE A 187 15.52 21.26 38.04
N LYS A 188 14.52 22.13 38.20
CA LYS A 188 14.49 23.16 39.25
C LYS A 188 14.49 22.54 40.65
N LYS A 189 13.66 21.53 40.89
CA LYS A 189 13.59 20.82 42.18
C LYS A 189 14.87 20.04 42.56
N LYS A 190 15.73 19.73 41.57
CA LYS A 190 17.06 19.14 41.77
C LYS A 190 18.14 20.18 42.04
N ARG A 191 17.96 21.42 41.58
CA ARG A 191 18.85 22.56 41.85
C ARG A 191 18.61 23.19 43.21
N GLU A 192 17.38 23.19 43.71
CA GLU A 192 17.01 23.70 45.06
C GLU A 192 17.35 22.72 46.20
N LYS A 193 17.82 21.51 45.88
CA LYS A 193 18.21 20.46 46.85
C LYS A 193 19.73 20.24 46.93
N LYS A 194 20.52 21.08 46.27
CA LYS A 194 21.97 21.19 46.40
C LYS A 194 22.28 22.55 46.99
#